data_AF-A0A2F0AJF9-F1
#
_entry.id   AF-A0A2F0AJF9-F1
#
_cell.length_a   1.000
_cell.length_b   1.000
_cell.length_c   1.000
_cell.angle_alpha   90.00
_cell.angle_beta   90.00
_cell.angle_gamma   90.00
#
_symmetry.space_group_name_H-M   'P 1'
#
loop_
_entity.id
_entity.type
_entity.pdbx_description
1 polymer ?
#
loop_
_entity_poly.entity_id
_entity_poly.type
_entity_poly.pdbx_seq_one_letter_code
_entity_poly.pdbx_strand_id
1 'polypeptide(L)'
;MISEAFTEMLPGLELSALLNILAGVGLASLRIGSFFLASPLFGYKIIPLQVRIVVSFATSFLIFNSIPIPNILELAGPSIFLVIFQELVIGITSGLLLKIFFSSAELAGEKIAASTGLSFAGLVDPESGAQTPVVSQIFSFFMLLTFLSLNGHLLVLAILLESYKVLPIGTNDFNLQIIKLGIDAGGLMFKFGALIMLPVVVGITLLNVVIGVVTRSAPSLNLFSFGFPITMMAAFILLYLCTNTIGGNFNSVSEVAIDYVARLVEGLR
;
A
#
# COMPACT_ATOMS: atom_id res chain seq x y z
N MET A 1 34.99 49.84 1.48
CA MET A 1 34.57 49.26 2.78
C MET A 1 33.21 48.55 2.77
N ILE A 2 32.19 48.94 1.99
CA ILE A 2 30.92 48.16 1.94
C ILE A 2 30.94 47.06 0.85
N SER A 3 31.80 47.18 -0.17
CA SER A 3 31.91 46.15 -1.22
C SER A 3 32.66 44.88 -0.81
N GLU A 4 33.58 44.95 0.17
CA GLU A 4 34.36 43.78 0.61
C GLU A 4 33.56 42.92 1.62
N ALA A 5 32.71 43.56 2.44
CA ALA A 5 31.89 42.86 3.42
C ALA A 5 30.74 42.03 2.79
N PHE A 6 30.26 42.37 1.59
CA PHE A 6 29.24 41.57 0.90
C PHE A 6 29.83 40.32 0.23
N THR A 7 31.11 40.35 -0.16
CA THR A 7 31.81 39.22 -0.78
C THR A 7 32.27 38.19 0.27
N GLU A 8 32.54 38.60 1.51
CA GLU A 8 32.87 37.69 2.61
C GLU A 8 31.65 36.97 3.23
N MET A 9 30.45 37.54 3.06
CA MET A 9 29.22 37.01 3.69
C MET A 9 28.51 35.92 2.87
N LEU A 10 29.00 35.66 1.65
CA LEU A 10 28.64 34.52 0.81
C LEU A 10 29.94 33.81 0.41
N PRO A 11 30.58 33.02 1.30
CA PRO A 11 31.67 32.18 0.87
C PRO A 11 31.09 31.20 -0.16
N GLY A 12 31.78 31.06 -1.28
CA GLY A 12 31.34 30.22 -2.37
C GLY A 12 30.85 28.87 -1.85
N LEU A 13 29.63 28.48 -2.24
CA LEU A 13 29.36 27.08 -2.44
C LEU A 13 30.41 26.63 -3.45
N GLU A 14 31.50 26.03 -2.98
CA GLU A 14 32.35 25.26 -3.87
C GLU A 14 31.41 24.34 -4.66
N LEU A 15 31.62 24.20 -5.96
CA LEU A 15 30.75 23.37 -6.80
C LEU A 15 30.59 21.95 -6.20
N SER A 16 31.63 21.50 -5.47
CA SER A 16 31.66 20.30 -4.63
C SER A 16 30.63 20.29 -3.49
N ALA A 17 30.44 21.38 -2.76
CA ALA A 17 29.47 21.50 -1.67
C ALA A 17 28.03 21.48 -2.19
N LEU A 18 27.76 22.16 -3.31
CA LEU A 18 26.45 22.12 -3.97
C LEU A 18 26.14 20.71 -4.49
N LEU A 19 27.13 20.06 -5.13
CA LEU A 19 27.02 18.69 -5.60
C LEU A 19 26.72 17.72 -4.46
N ASN A 20 27.39 17.88 -3.32
CA ASN A 20 27.19 17.05 -2.13
C ASN A 20 25.77 17.19 -1.56
N ILE A 21 25.24 18.41 -1.48
CA ILE A 21 23.87 18.63 -1.01
C ILE A 21 22.85 18.00 -1.98
N LEU A 22 23.00 18.25 -3.28
CA LEU A 22 22.09 17.70 -4.29
C LEU A 22 22.12 16.18 -4.33
N ALA A 23 23.31 15.58 -4.25
CA ALA A 23 23.46 14.13 -4.23
C ALA A 23 22.92 13.52 -2.93
N GLY A 24 23.14 14.16 -1.78
CA GLY A 24 22.59 13.72 -0.50
C GLY A 24 21.05 13.74 -0.47
N VAL A 25 20.45 14.84 -0.92
CA VAL A 25 18.98 14.93 -1.09
C VAL A 25 18.49 13.89 -2.11
N GLY A 26 19.24 13.68 -3.19
CA GLY A 26 18.94 12.67 -4.20
C GLY A 26 18.88 11.26 -3.60
N LEU A 27 19.86 10.86 -2.79
CA LEU A 27 19.89 9.56 -2.12
C LEU A 27 18.73 9.39 -1.14
N ALA A 28 18.47 10.39 -0.28
CA ALA A 28 17.33 10.36 0.64
C ALA A 28 15.98 10.29 -0.13
N SER A 29 15.89 10.89 -1.31
CA SER A 29 14.67 10.83 -2.11
C SER A 29 14.34 9.45 -2.64
N LEU A 30 15.32 8.55 -2.75
CA LEU A 30 15.10 7.21 -3.29
C LEU A 30 14.25 6.34 -2.37
N ARG A 31 14.48 6.36 -1.05
CA ARG A 31 13.69 5.56 -0.09
C ARG A 31 12.24 6.04 -0.02
N ILE A 32 12.03 7.35 0.08
CA ILE A 32 10.68 7.93 0.13
C ILE A 32 9.97 7.79 -1.24
N GLY A 33 10.69 8.05 -2.33
CA GLY A 33 10.13 7.95 -3.68
C GLY A 33 9.75 6.52 -4.06
N SER A 34 10.59 5.55 -3.73
CA SER A 34 10.29 4.14 -3.97
C SER A 34 9.14 3.62 -3.10
N PHE A 35 9.00 4.12 -1.86
CA PHE A 35 7.80 3.91 -1.05
C PHE A 35 6.54 4.48 -1.72
N PHE A 36 6.57 5.72 -2.22
CA PHE A 36 5.41 6.29 -2.91
C PHE A 36 5.04 5.53 -4.19
N LEU A 37 6.01 4.96 -4.90
CA LEU A 37 5.74 4.12 -6.06
C LEU A 37 5.04 2.81 -5.69
N ALA A 38 5.43 2.17 -4.58
CA ALA A 38 4.89 0.88 -4.15
C ALA A 38 3.61 0.99 -3.29
N SER A 39 3.41 2.12 -2.58
CA SER A 39 2.29 2.29 -1.65
C SER A 39 0.92 2.31 -2.36
N PRO A 40 -0.14 1.78 -1.74
CA PRO A 40 -1.48 1.77 -2.35
C PRO A 40 -2.10 3.16 -2.52
N LEU A 41 -1.71 4.14 -1.69
CA LEU A 41 -2.21 5.51 -1.73
C LEU A 41 -1.56 6.34 -2.84
N PHE A 42 -0.22 6.46 -2.81
CA PHE A 42 0.52 7.30 -3.74
C PHE A 42 0.89 6.58 -5.04
N GLY A 43 0.83 5.25 -5.04
CA GLY A 43 1.04 4.39 -6.21
C GLY A 43 -0.11 4.46 -7.21
N TYR A 44 -1.27 4.97 -6.81
CA TYR A 44 -2.50 4.95 -7.60
C TYR A 44 -2.33 5.68 -8.95
N LYS A 45 -2.83 5.10 -10.05
CA LYS A 45 -2.64 5.62 -11.43
C LYS A 45 -3.11 7.07 -11.61
N ILE A 46 -3.99 7.56 -10.74
CA ILE A 46 -4.54 8.91 -10.78
C ILE A 46 -3.50 9.99 -10.44
N ILE A 47 -2.44 9.64 -9.69
CA ILE A 47 -1.37 10.59 -9.32
C ILE A 47 -0.25 10.48 -10.36
N PRO A 48 0.04 11.53 -11.15
CA PRO A 48 1.12 11.51 -12.13
C PRO A 48 2.48 11.25 -11.48
N LEU A 49 3.36 10.55 -12.19
CA LEU A 49 4.71 10.24 -11.70
C LEU A 49 5.49 11.51 -11.31
N GLN A 50 5.32 12.59 -12.06
CA GLN A 50 5.96 13.88 -11.81
C GLN A 50 5.64 14.42 -10.42
N VAL A 51 4.39 14.32 -9.97
CA VAL A 51 3.97 14.79 -8.64
C VAL A 51 4.67 13.97 -7.56
N ARG A 52 4.75 12.64 -7.74
CA ARG A 52 5.41 11.75 -6.78
C ARG A 52 6.88 12.08 -6.63
N ILE A 53 7.58 12.32 -7.75
CA ILE A 53 8.99 12.72 -7.75
C ILE A 53 9.16 14.03 -7.00
N VAL A 54 8.38 15.07 -7.34
CA VAL A 54 8.46 16.38 -6.69
C VAL A 54 8.22 16.29 -5.18
N VAL A 55 7.19 15.55 -4.74
CA VAL A 55 6.90 15.37 -3.31
C VAL A 55 8.02 14.59 -2.60
N SER A 56 8.62 13.59 -3.25
CA SER A 56 9.75 12.84 -2.68
C SER A 56 10.98 13.71 -2.48
N PHE A 57 11.29 14.57 -3.46
CA PHE A 57 12.39 15.53 -3.34
C PHE A 57 12.09 16.61 -2.30
N ALA A 58 10.87 17.14 -2.27
CA ALA A 58 10.47 18.15 -1.29
C ALA A 58 10.55 17.62 0.15
N THR A 59 10.04 16.41 0.39
CA THR A 59 10.12 15.75 1.71
C THR A 59 11.58 15.46 2.10
N SER A 60 12.39 14.99 1.15
CA SER A 60 13.82 14.70 1.38
C SER A 60 14.64 15.96 1.68
N PHE A 61 14.31 17.07 1.03
CA PHE A 61 14.95 18.36 1.28
C PHE A 61 14.66 18.86 2.71
N LEU A 62 13.43 18.70 3.20
CA LEU A 62 13.05 19.12 4.56
C LEU A 62 13.78 18.32 5.65
N ILE A 63 14.10 17.06 5.38
CA ILE A 63 14.73 16.16 6.36
C ILE A 63 16.25 16.10 6.23
N PHE A 64 16.82 16.74 5.20
CA PHE A 64 18.25 16.71 4.89
C PHE A 64 19.13 17.08 6.10
N ASN A 65 18.77 18.14 6.83
CA ASN A 65 19.52 18.60 8.01
C ASN A 65 19.37 17.67 9.24
N SER A 66 18.44 16.73 9.21
CA SER A 66 18.15 15.82 10.34
C SER A 66 18.77 14.43 10.17
N ILE A 67 19.37 14.13 9.01
CA ILE A 67 19.90 12.81 8.67
C ILE A 67 21.42 12.89 8.54
N PRO A 68 22.19 11.96 9.12
CA PRO A 68 23.62 11.85 8.86
C PRO A 68 23.82 11.35 7.42
N ILE A 69 24.19 12.26 6.52
CA ILE A 69 24.45 11.94 5.12
C ILE A 69 25.96 11.73 4.94
N PRO A 70 26.40 10.56 4.44
CA PRO A 70 27.81 10.30 4.19
C PRO A 70 28.34 11.24 3.10
N ASN A 71 29.64 11.56 3.16
CA ASN A 71 30.28 12.41 2.17
C ASN A 71 30.33 11.67 0.82
N ILE A 72 29.66 12.21 -0.21
CA ILE A 72 29.55 11.57 -1.53
C ILE A 72 30.92 11.40 -2.21
N LEU A 73 31.91 12.23 -1.87
CA LEU A 73 33.28 12.09 -2.37
C LEU A 73 33.95 10.79 -1.90
N GLU A 74 33.57 10.27 -0.73
CA GLU A 74 34.05 8.96 -0.23
C GLU A 74 33.24 7.79 -0.80
N LEU A 75 32.01 8.06 -1.23
CA LEU A 75 31.06 7.09 -1.78
C LEU A 75 31.17 6.93 -3.31
N ALA A 76 32.02 7.72 -3.96
CA ALA A 76 32.23 7.71 -5.41
C ALA A 76 32.90 6.38 -5.85
N GLY A 77 32.13 5.48 -6.45
CA GLY A 77 32.60 4.17 -6.91
C GLY A 77 31.47 3.14 -7.03
N PRO A 78 31.79 1.83 -7.13
CA PRO A 78 30.79 0.75 -7.19
C PRO A 78 29.87 0.69 -5.96
N SER A 79 30.31 1.23 -4.82
CA SER A 79 29.56 1.30 -3.57
C SER A 79 28.28 2.13 -3.68
N ILE A 80 28.25 3.20 -4.49
CA ILE A 80 27.05 4.04 -4.67
C ILE A 80 25.87 3.24 -5.20
N PHE A 81 26.11 2.27 -6.09
CA PHE A 81 25.07 1.43 -6.68
C PHE A 81 24.42 0.53 -5.62
N LEU A 82 25.23 0.02 -4.69
CA LEU A 82 24.73 -0.82 -3.60
C LEU A 82 23.88 0.00 -2.63
N VAL A 83 24.30 1.23 -2.30
CA VAL A 83 23.52 2.16 -1.47
C VAL A 83 22.20 2.52 -2.14
N ILE A 84 22.22 2.89 -3.43
CA ILE A 84 20.99 3.18 -4.20
C ILE A 84 20.05 1.97 -4.18
N PHE A 85 20.58 0.77 -4.41
CA PHE A 85 19.79 -0.46 -4.40
C PHE A 85 19.14 -0.70 -3.04
N GLN A 86 19.88 -0.51 -1.95
CA GLN A 86 19.37 -0.65 -0.59
C GLN A 86 18.25 0.34 -0.28
N GLU A 87 18.44 1.63 -0.59
CA GLU A 87 17.44 2.67 -0.37
C GLU A 87 16.13 2.36 -1.13
N LEU A 88 16.25 1.88 -2.38
CA LEU A 88 15.10 1.44 -3.17
C LEU A 88 14.41 0.21 -2.56
N VAL A 89 15.17 -0.79 -2.11
CA VAL A 89 14.60 -2.01 -1.54
C VAL A 89 13.82 -1.71 -0.25
N ILE A 90 14.33 -0.84 0.62
CA ILE A 90 13.65 -0.47 1.87
C ILE A 90 12.31 0.24 1.58
N GLY A 91 12.32 1.22 0.67
CA GLY A 91 11.10 1.92 0.28
C GLY A 91 10.10 1.04 -0.46
N ILE A 92 10.55 0.21 -1.40
CA ILE A 92 9.67 -0.76 -2.09
C ILE A 92 9.06 -1.74 -1.09
N THR A 93 9.85 -2.29 -0.17
CA THR A 93 9.37 -3.31 0.77
C THR A 93 8.33 -2.73 1.74
N SER A 94 8.56 -1.53 2.27
CA SER A 94 7.58 -0.86 3.13
C SER A 94 6.27 -0.55 2.39
N GLY A 95 6.34 -0.09 1.14
CA GLY A 95 5.16 0.14 0.31
C GLY A 95 4.44 -1.18 -0.07
N LEU A 96 5.21 -2.23 -0.34
CA LEU A 96 4.69 -3.56 -0.66
C LEU A 96 3.95 -4.18 0.52
N LEU A 97 4.46 -4.04 1.75
CA LEU A 97 3.75 -4.51 2.95
C LEU A 97 2.37 -3.86 3.05
N LEU A 98 2.27 -2.54 2.92
CA LEU A 98 0.98 -1.86 2.88
C LEU A 98 0.09 -2.40 1.76
N LYS A 99 0.64 -2.59 0.56
CA LYS A 99 -0.13 -3.12 -0.57
C LYS A 99 -0.68 -4.52 -0.29
N ILE A 100 0.11 -5.40 0.33
CA ILE A 100 -0.32 -6.74 0.74
C ILE A 100 -1.53 -6.65 1.68
N PHE A 101 -1.48 -5.81 2.72
CA PHE A 101 -2.62 -5.64 3.62
C PHE A 101 -3.84 -5.02 2.93
N PHE A 102 -3.66 -4.04 2.05
CA PHE A 102 -4.77 -3.46 1.29
C PHE A 102 -5.42 -4.47 0.34
N SER A 103 -4.63 -5.38 -0.22
CA SER A 103 -5.14 -6.45 -1.08
C SER A 103 -6.00 -7.47 -0.31
N SER A 104 -6.02 -7.47 1.02
CA SER A 104 -7.01 -8.27 1.77
C SER A 104 -8.44 -7.80 1.53
N ALA A 105 -8.65 -6.48 1.40
CA ALA A 105 -9.95 -5.89 1.10
C ALA A 105 -10.37 -6.17 -0.36
N GLU A 106 -9.42 -6.05 -1.30
CA GLU A 106 -9.60 -6.42 -2.71
C GLU A 106 -10.05 -7.88 -2.84
N LEU A 107 -9.33 -8.79 -2.19
CA LEU A 107 -9.62 -10.22 -2.17
C LEU A 107 -11.01 -10.51 -1.60
N ALA A 108 -11.35 -9.89 -0.46
CA ALA A 108 -12.65 -10.08 0.16
C ALA A 108 -13.80 -9.66 -0.77
N GLY A 109 -13.68 -8.49 -1.40
CA GLY A 109 -14.69 -8.00 -2.33
C GLY A 109 -14.79 -8.84 -3.61
N GLU A 110 -13.67 -9.38 -4.12
CA GLU A 110 -13.67 -10.31 -5.26
C GLU A 110 -14.43 -11.59 -4.93
N LYS A 111 -14.18 -12.19 -3.74
CA LYS A 111 -14.87 -13.42 -3.34
C LYS A 111 -16.35 -13.22 -3.04
N ILE A 112 -16.73 -12.07 -2.46
CA ILE A 112 -18.14 -11.70 -2.33
C ILE A 112 -18.79 -11.63 -3.71
N ALA A 113 -18.20 -10.88 -4.66
CA ALA A 113 -18.74 -10.76 -6.01
C ALA A 113 -18.82 -12.09 -6.77
N ALA A 114 -17.83 -12.98 -6.58
CA ALA A 114 -17.86 -14.31 -7.16
C ALA A 114 -19.02 -15.15 -6.60
N SER A 115 -19.28 -15.07 -5.29
CA SER A 115 -20.36 -15.82 -4.64
C SER A 115 -21.77 -15.38 -5.04
N THR A 116 -21.95 -14.12 -5.45
CA THR A 116 -23.24 -13.55 -5.89
C THR A 116 -23.47 -13.67 -7.40
N GLY A 117 -22.49 -14.17 -8.15
CA GLY A 117 -22.54 -14.24 -9.60
C GLY A 117 -22.21 -12.93 -10.32
N LEU A 118 -21.90 -11.83 -9.61
CA LEU A 118 -21.44 -10.56 -10.22
C LEU A 118 -20.24 -10.78 -11.15
N SER A 119 -19.38 -11.76 -10.83
CA SER A 119 -18.20 -12.10 -11.63
C SER A 119 -18.52 -12.66 -13.03
N PHE A 120 -19.76 -13.08 -13.31
CA PHE A 120 -20.15 -13.50 -14.67
C PHE A 120 -20.18 -12.32 -15.66
N ALA A 121 -20.37 -11.08 -15.21
CA ALA A 121 -20.37 -9.92 -16.09
C ALA A 121 -19.04 -9.78 -16.87
N GLY A 122 -17.91 -10.07 -16.21
CA GLY A 122 -16.58 -10.04 -16.84
C GLY A 122 -16.33 -11.18 -17.83
N LEU A 123 -17.11 -12.27 -17.79
CA LEU A 123 -17.05 -13.35 -18.78
C LEU A 123 -17.88 -13.04 -20.03
N VAL A 124 -18.94 -12.25 -19.87
CA VAL A 124 -19.85 -11.88 -20.97
C VAL A 124 -19.29 -10.73 -21.80
N ASP A 125 -18.60 -9.77 -21.16
CA ASP A 125 -17.95 -8.64 -21.85
C ASP A 125 -16.50 -8.45 -21.39
N PRO A 126 -15.54 -9.23 -21.96
CA PRO A 126 -14.12 -9.10 -21.66
C PRO A 126 -13.49 -7.79 -22.18
N GLU A 127 -14.08 -7.19 -23.23
CA GLU A 127 -13.56 -5.97 -23.87
C GLU A 127 -13.87 -4.71 -23.04
N SER A 128 -14.95 -4.71 -22.25
CA SER A 128 -15.27 -3.61 -21.32
C SER A 128 -14.23 -3.37 -20.22
N GLY A 129 -13.27 -4.28 -20.02
CA GLY A 129 -12.26 -4.17 -18.97
C GLY A 129 -12.79 -4.41 -17.56
N ALA A 130 -14.03 -4.88 -17.40
CA ALA A 130 -14.67 -5.20 -16.11
C ALA A 130 -14.12 -6.48 -15.46
N GLN A 131 -12.80 -6.70 -15.50
CA GLN A 131 -12.14 -7.84 -14.86
C GLN A 131 -12.11 -7.71 -13.33
N THR A 132 -12.13 -6.47 -12.81
CA THR A 132 -12.16 -6.22 -11.37
C THR A 132 -13.61 -6.05 -10.92
N PRO A 133 -14.16 -6.92 -10.05
CA PRO A 133 -15.54 -6.79 -9.62
C PRO A 133 -15.80 -5.47 -8.90
N VAL A 134 -16.96 -4.85 -9.16
CA VAL A 134 -17.34 -3.55 -8.59
C VAL A 134 -17.24 -3.55 -7.05
N VAL A 135 -17.61 -4.65 -6.40
CA VAL A 135 -17.53 -4.81 -4.94
C VAL A 135 -16.08 -4.74 -4.46
N SER A 136 -15.14 -5.37 -5.18
CA SER A 136 -13.70 -5.30 -4.87
C SER A 136 -13.20 -3.86 -4.93
N GLN A 137 -13.56 -3.13 -5.98
CA GLN A 137 -13.19 -1.72 -6.14
C GLN A 137 -13.76 -0.84 -5.02
N ILE A 138 -15.02 -1.05 -4.63
CA ILE A 138 -15.66 -0.34 -3.51
C ILE A 138 -14.92 -0.64 -2.20
N PHE A 139 -14.55 -1.89 -1.95
CA PHE A 139 -13.83 -2.29 -0.74
C PHE A 139 -12.43 -1.66 -0.69
N SER A 140 -11.72 -1.60 -1.82
CA SER A 140 -10.44 -0.89 -1.91
C SER A 140 -10.57 0.59 -1.54
N PHE A 141 -11.63 1.26 -2.02
CA PHE A 141 -11.88 2.65 -1.67
C PHE A 141 -12.20 2.82 -0.18
N PHE A 142 -13.05 1.97 0.40
CA PHE A 142 -13.35 2.03 1.82
C PHE A 142 -12.12 1.74 2.69
N MET A 143 -11.29 0.78 2.31
CA MET A 143 -10.03 0.49 3.01
C MET A 143 -9.10 1.71 2.98
N LEU A 144 -8.97 2.37 1.82
CA LEU A 144 -8.18 3.58 1.67
C LEU A 144 -8.72 4.75 2.50
N LEU A 145 -10.04 4.98 2.48
CA LEU A 145 -10.69 6.02 3.28
C LEU A 145 -10.53 5.76 4.78
N THR A 146 -10.67 4.50 5.21
CA THR A 146 -10.46 4.11 6.61
C THR A 146 -9.02 4.39 7.05
N PHE A 147 -8.04 3.99 6.23
CA PHE A 147 -6.63 4.24 6.49
C PHE A 147 -6.30 5.74 6.56
N LEU A 148 -6.92 6.56 5.69
CA LEU A 148 -6.79 8.02 5.73
C LEU A 148 -7.44 8.62 6.97
N SER A 149 -8.62 8.15 7.36
CA SER A 149 -9.34 8.60 8.56
C SER A 149 -8.55 8.34 9.84
N LEU A 150 -7.73 7.30 9.87
CA LEU A 150 -6.84 6.96 11.00
C LEU A 150 -5.49 7.70 10.94
N ASN A 151 -5.29 8.60 9.98
CA ASN A 151 -4.00 9.25 9.70
C ASN A 151 -2.86 8.25 9.44
N GLY A 152 -3.17 7.03 8.97
CA GLY A 152 -2.18 5.97 8.77
C GLY A 152 -1.06 6.37 7.81
N HIS A 153 -1.38 7.19 6.80
CA HIS A 153 -0.40 7.72 5.85
C HIS A 153 0.66 8.62 6.52
N LEU A 154 0.26 9.44 7.51
CA LEU A 154 1.20 10.27 8.28
C LEU A 154 2.06 9.41 9.21
N LEU A 155 1.47 8.39 9.83
CA LEU A 155 2.17 7.51 10.76
C LEU A 155 3.23 6.65 10.03
N VAL A 156 2.89 6.11 8.85
CA VAL A 156 3.86 5.38 8.02
C VAL A 156 4.99 6.30 7.54
N LEU A 157 4.67 7.54 7.14
CA LEU A 157 5.71 8.52 6.80
C LEU A 157 6.62 8.81 7.98
N ALA A 158 6.08 8.98 9.19
CA ALA A 158 6.88 9.18 10.39
C ALA A 158 7.83 7.99 10.66
N ILE A 159 7.33 6.75 10.52
CA ILE A 159 8.15 5.52 10.65
C ILE A 159 9.28 5.50 9.60
N LEU A 160 8.98 5.87 8.34
CA LEU A 160 10.01 5.94 7.30
C LEU A 160 11.05 7.02 7.59
N LEU A 161 10.66 8.15 8.17
CA LEU A 161 11.61 9.18 8.59
C LEU A 161 12.50 8.70 9.74
N GLU A 162 11.93 7.93 10.68
CA GLU A 162 12.69 7.31 11.77
C GLU A 162 13.65 6.23 11.26
N SER A 163 13.32 5.56 10.15
CA SER A 163 14.19 4.55 9.53
C SER A 163 15.58 5.06 9.15
N TYR A 164 15.74 6.37 8.89
CA TYR A 164 17.06 6.96 8.61
C TYR A 164 17.96 7.04 9.85
N LYS A 165 17.38 7.05 11.06
CA LYS A 165 18.13 6.99 12.31
C LYS A 165 18.55 5.56 12.64
N VAL A 166 17.72 4.58 12.27
CA VAL A 166 17.98 3.16 12.50
C VAL A 166 19.01 2.63 11.52
N LEU A 167 18.81 2.90 10.23
CA LEU A 167 19.71 2.50 9.16
C LEU A 167 20.15 3.75 8.37
N PRO A 168 21.26 4.39 8.79
CA PRO A 168 21.85 5.52 8.07
C PRO A 168 22.21 5.15 6.64
N ILE A 169 22.14 6.14 5.76
CA ILE A 169 22.48 5.98 4.34
C ILE A 169 23.94 5.53 4.24
N GLY A 170 24.21 4.46 3.50
CA GLY A 170 25.56 3.95 3.28
C GLY A 170 26.01 2.81 4.21
N THR A 171 25.15 2.34 5.12
CA THR A 171 25.42 1.18 5.97
C THR A 171 24.97 -0.12 5.31
N ASN A 172 25.86 -1.11 5.18
CA ASN A 172 25.57 -2.35 4.43
C ASN A 172 24.99 -3.48 5.31
N ASP A 173 24.05 -3.18 6.21
CA ASP A 173 23.38 -4.21 7.00
C ASP A 173 22.03 -4.59 6.36
N PHE A 174 22.00 -5.76 5.73
CA PHE A 174 20.78 -6.39 5.22
C PHE A 174 20.46 -7.63 6.03
N ASN A 175 19.45 -7.51 6.90
CA ASN A 175 18.97 -8.63 7.68
C ASN A 175 17.97 -9.47 6.87
N LEU A 176 18.17 -10.79 6.80
CA LEU A 176 17.23 -11.71 6.15
C LEU A 176 15.86 -11.80 6.84
N GLN A 177 15.73 -11.27 8.07
CA GLN A 177 14.45 -11.23 8.79
C GLN A 177 13.33 -10.51 8.02
N ILE A 178 13.68 -9.58 7.12
CA ILE A 178 12.74 -8.86 6.25
C ILE A 178 11.94 -9.83 5.36
N ILE A 179 12.57 -10.91 4.88
CA ILE A 179 11.91 -11.90 4.01
C ILE A 179 10.82 -12.65 4.78
N LYS A 180 11.13 -13.06 6.02
CA LYS A 180 10.17 -13.74 6.88
C LYS A 180 8.96 -12.84 7.18
N LEU A 181 9.21 -11.55 7.44
CA LEU A 181 8.17 -10.57 7.69
C LEU A 181 7.21 -10.43 6.49
N GLY A 182 7.74 -10.45 5.26
CA GLY A 182 6.93 -10.43 4.04
C GLY A 182 6.07 -11.69 3.86
N ILE A 183 6.62 -12.88 4.16
CA ILE A 183 5.87 -14.15 4.12
C ILE A 183 4.73 -14.14 5.15
N ASP A 184 5.02 -13.70 6.38
CA ASP A 184 4.02 -13.60 7.45
C ASP A 184 2.90 -12.61 7.10
N ALA A 185 3.23 -11.48 6.46
CA ALA A 185 2.26 -10.51 5.97
C ALA A 185 1.32 -11.11 4.91
N GLY A 186 1.84 -11.96 4.01
CA GLY A 186 1.03 -12.67 3.02
C GLY A 186 0.01 -13.63 3.67
N GLY A 187 0.41 -14.36 4.71
CA GLY A 187 -0.51 -15.20 5.49
C GLY A 187 -1.62 -14.39 6.17
N LEU A 188 -1.26 -13.23 6.73
CA LEU A 188 -2.23 -12.33 7.34
C LEU A 188 -3.19 -11.70 6.33
N MET A 189 -2.75 -11.40 5.11
CA MET A 189 -3.64 -10.92 4.04
C MET A 189 -4.80 -11.90 3.81
N PHE A 190 -4.52 -13.20 3.68
CA PHE A 190 -5.57 -14.20 3.51
C PHE A 190 -6.46 -14.33 4.74
N LYS A 191 -5.88 -14.27 5.95
CA LYS A 191 -6.64 -14.29 7.21
C LYS A 191 -7.62 -13.11 7.28
N PHE A 192 -7.16 -11.88 7.05
CA PHE A 192 -8.01 -10.70 7.09
C PHE A 192 -9.03 -10.67 5.95
N GLY A 193 -8.63 -11.07 4.74
CA GLY A 193 -9.55 -11.20 3.62
C GLY A 193 -10.67 -12.20 3.93
N ALA A 194 -10.33 -13.33 4.56
CA ALA A 194 -11.31 -14.30 5.04
C ALA A 194 -12.23 -13.67 6.09
N LEU A 195 -11.71 -13.02 7.14
CA LEU A 195 -12.51 -12.39 8.19
C LEU A 195 -13.50 -11.35 7.66
N ILE A 196 -13.07 -10.55 6.68
CA ILE A 196 -13.91 -9.53 6.04
C ILE A 196 -15.02 -10.18 5.22
N MET A 197 -14.71 -11.23 4.43
CA MET A 197 -15.69 -11.83 3.52
C MET A 197 -16.63 -12.84 4.21
N LEU A 198 -16.20 -13.48 5.29
CA LEU A 198 -16.89 -14.61 5.94
C LEU A 198 -18.37 -14.35 6.22
N PRO A 199 -18.77 -13.24 6.90
CA PRO A 199 -20.17 -13.05 7.26
C PRO A 199 -21.09 -12.93 6.05
N VAL A 200 -20.60 -12.36 4.95
CA VAL A 200 -21.37 -12.16 3.72
C VAL A 200 -21.37 -13.43 2.86
N VAL A 201 -20.20 -14.03 2.63
CA VAL A 201 -20.04 -15.23 1.79
C VAL A 201 -20.78 -16.43 2.38
N VAL A 202 -20.77 -16.61 3.72
CA VAL A 202 -21.53 -17.70 4.35
C VAL A 202 -23.03 -17.52 4.14
N GLY A 203 -23.54 -16.30 4.31
CA GLY A 203 -24.95 -15.98 4.07
C GLY A 203 -25.37 -16.26 2.62
N ILE A 204 -24.55 -15.86 1.65
CA ILE A 204 -24.80 -16.10 0.23
C ILE A 204 -24.69 -17.60 -0.10
N THR A 205 -23.74 -18.32 0.49
CA THR A 205 -23.58 -19.76 0.27
C THR A 205 -24.80 -20.52 0.78
N LEU A 206 -25.32 -20.18 1.97
CA LEU A 206 -26.57 -20.74 2.47
C LEU A 206 -27.76 -20.43 1.55
N LEU A 207 -27.84 -19.21 1.03
CA LEU A 207 -28.86 -18.83 0.06
C LEU A 207 -28.77 -19.65 -1.24
N ASN A 208 -27.56 -19.91 -1.74
CA ASN A 208 -27.34 -20.75 -2.90
C ASN A 208 -27.80 -22.20 -2.67
N VAL A 209 -27.61 -22.73 -1.45
CA VAL A 209 -28.15 -24.04 -1.06
C VAL A 209 -29.69 -24.03 -1.08
N VAL A 210 -30.31 -22.99 -0.52
CA VAL A 210 -31.78 -22.83 -0.53
C VAL A 210 -32.31 -22.77 -1.97
N ILE A 211 -31.70 -21.97 -2.84
CA ILE A 211 -32.06 -21.89 -4.26
C ILE A 211 -31.91 -23.25 -4.93
N GLY A 212 -30.83 -23.99 -4.66
CA GLY A 212 -30.62 -25.34 -5.18
C GLY A 212 -31.76 -26.30 -4.80
N VAL A 213 -32.18 -26.30 -3.54
CA VAL A 213 -33.31 -27.13 -3.06
C VAL A 213 -34.63 -26.72 -3.73
N VAL A 214 -34.88 -25.41 -3.88
CA VAL A 214 -36.07 -24.89 -4.57
C VAL A 214 -36.10 -25.30 -6.04
N THR A 215 -34.97 -25.17 -6.76
CA THR A 215 -34.89 -25.58 -8.18
C THR A 215 -35.06 -27.09 -8.37
N ARG A 216 -34.66 -27.91 -7.40
CA ARG A 216 -34.96 -29.35 -7.41
C ARG A 216 -36.46 -29.63 -7.25
N SER A 217 -37.15 -28.80 -6.47
CA SER A 217 -38.57 -28.97 -6.14
C SER A 217 -39.48 -28.40 -7.23
N ALA A 218 -39.02 -27.36 -7.94
CA ALA A 218 -39.69 -26.74 -9.07
C ALA A 218 -38.70 -26.56 -10.25
N PRO A 219 -38.48 -27.61 -11.07
CA PRO A 219 -37.50 -27.60 -12.17
C PRO A 219 -37.81 -26.60 -13.28
N SER A 220 -39.05 -26.11 -13.34
CA SER A 220 -39.48 -25.06 -14.28
C SER A 220 -38.91 -23.68 -13.94
N LEU A 221 -38.38 -23.48 -12.73
CA LEU A 221 -37.72 -22.22 -12.36
C LEU A 221 -36.31 -22.17 -12.95
N ASN A 222 -36.12 -21.30 -13.94
CA ASN A 222 -34.79 -21.02 -14.47
C ASN A 222 -33.93 -20.32 -13.41
N LEU A 223 -32.80 -20.96 -13.05
CA LEU A 223 -31.87 -20.50 -12.03
C LEU A 223 -31.26 -19.14 -12.38
N PHE A 224 -31.07 -18.82 -13.66
CA PHE A 224 -30.60 -17.51 -14.09
C PHE A 224 -31.66 -16.42 -13.92
N SER A 225 -32.92 -16.72 -14.23
CA SER A 225 -34.01 -15.75 -14.13
C SER A 225 -34.45 -15.49 -12.69
N PHE A 226 -34.31 -16.48 -11.80
CA PHE A 226 -34.82 -16.39 -10.43
C PHE A 226 -33.72 -16.32 -9.37
N GLY A 227 -32.66 -17.13 -9.50
CA GLY A 227 -31.58 -17.20 -8.51
C GLY A 227 -30.69 -15.96 -8.51
N PHE A 228 -30.34 -15.44 -9.69
CA PHE A 228 -29.46 -14.28 -9.80
C PHE A 228 -30.06 -12.99 -9.19
N PRO A 229 -31.34 -12.61 -9.48
CA PRO A 229 -31.94 -11.46 -8.81
C PRO A 229 -32.02 -11.60 -7.28
N ILE A 230 -32.35 -12.80 -6.78
CA ILE A 230 -32.47 -13.06 -5.34
C ILE A 230 -31.11 -12.95 -4.64
N THR A 231 -30.08 -13.58 -5.21
CA THR A 231 -28.71 -13.53 -4.66
C THR A 231 -28.15 -12.11 -4.66
N MET A 232 -28.45 -11.31 -5.69
CA MET A 232 -28.09 -9.88 -5.71
C MET A 232 -28.77 -9.08 -4.61
N MET A 233 -30.10 -9.19 -4.46
CA MET A 233 -30.81 -8.46 -3.40
C MET A 233 -30.30 -8.86 -2.01
N ALA A 234 -30.08 -10.16 -1.79
CA ALA A 234 -29.52 -10.66 -0.55
C ALA A 234 -28.09 -10.15 -0.30
N ALA A 235 -27.25 -10.05 -1.34
CA ALA A 235 -25.90 -9.52 -1.23
C ALA A 235 -25.90 -8.08 -0.72
N PHE A 236 -26.75 -7.21 -1.29
CA PHE A 236 -26.88 -5.82 -0.83
C PHE A 236 -27.35 -5.75 0.63
N ILE A 237 -28.33 -6.57 1.02
CA ILE A 237 -28.83 -6.63 2.40
C ILE A 237 -27.72 -7.11 3.36
N LEU A 238 -27.01 -8.19 3.01
CA LEU A 238 -25.94 -8.72 3.84
C LEU A 238 -24.77 -7.76 3.97
N LEU A 239 -24.37 -7.09 2.88
CA LEU A 239 -23.33 -6.04 2.91
C LEU A 239 -23.74 -4.87 3.82
N TYR A 240 -25.00 -4.43 3.73
CA TYR A 240 -25.53 -3.38 4.60
C TYR A 240 -25.51 -3.80 6.07
N LEU A 241 -26.02 -4.99 6.40
CA LEU A 241 -26.04 -5.50 7.78
C LEU A 241 -24.64 -5.72 8.35
N CYS A 242 -23.69 -6.16 7.52
CA CYS A 242 -22.32 -6.46 7.92
C CYS A 242 -21.39 -5.24 7.91
N THR A 243 -21.90 -4.04 7.57
CA THR A 243 -21.06 -2.84 7.41
C THR A 243 -20.25 -2.51 8.67
N ASN A 244 -20.84 -2.60 9.86
CA ASN A 244 -20.12 -2.36 11.12
C ASN A 244 -18.99 -3.36 11.35
N THR A 245 -19.24 -4.64 11.09
CA THR A 245 -18.23 -5.71 11.23
C THR A 245 -17.11 -5.55 10.20
N ILE A 246 -17.43 -5.23 8.96
CA ILE A 246 -16.46 -4.99 7.89
C ILE A 246 -15.58 -3.77 8.23
N GLY A 247 -16.18 -2.68 8.67
CA GLY A 247 -15.46 -1.47 9.09
C GLY A 247 -14.50 -1.73 10.26
N GLY A 248 -14.92 -2.49 11.27
CA GLY A 248 -14.05 -2.90 12.38
C GLY A 248 -12.83 -3.73 11.92
N ASN A 249 -13.03 -4.60 10.92
CA ASN A 249 -11.93 -5.33 10.31
C ASN A 249 -11.00 -4.42 9.50
N PHE A 250 -11.50 -3.44 8.75
CA PHE A 250 -10.65 -2.46 8.05
C PHE A 250 -9.78 -1.63 9.00
N ASN A 251 -10.31 -1.24 10.16
CA ASN A 251 -9.50 -0.60 11.21
C ASN A 251 -8.38 -1.53 11.69
N SER A 252 -8.72 -2.78 12.01
CA SER A 252 -7.75 -3.78 12.47
C SER A 252 -6.65 -4.03 11.43
N VAL A 253 -7.02 -4.14 10.15
CA VAL A 253 -6.05 -4.29 9.05
C VAL A 253 -5.14 -3.06 8.96
N SER A 254 -5.69 -1.86 9.10
CA SER A 254 -4.92 -0.61 9.03
C SER A 254 -3.88 -0.53 10.16
N GLU A 255 -4.28 -0.85 11.39
CA GLU A 255 -3.38 -0.88 12.56
C GLU A 255 -2.27 -1.91 12.38
N VAL A 256 -2.60 -3.14 11.96
CA VAL A 256 -1.61 -4.19 11.73
C VAL A 256 -0.67 -3.85 10.57
N ALA A 257 -1.17 -3.21 9.51
CA ALA A 257 -0.34 -2.78 8.39
C ALA A 257 0.73 -1.77 8.85
N ILE A 258 0.34 -0.83 9.71
CA ILE A 258 1.26 0.16 10.29
C ILE A 258 2.30 -0.52 11.18
N ASP A 259 1.87 -1.42 12.07
CA ASP A 259 2.76 -2.19 12.96
C ASP A 259 3.78 -3.02 12.18
N TYR A 260 3.38 -3.63 11.07
CA TYR A 260 4.31 -4.38 10.21
C TYR A 260 5.36 -3.48 9.54
N VAL A 261 5.01 -2.26 9.15
CA VAL A 261 6.00 -1.30 8.64
C VAL A 261 6.96 -0.85 9.74
N ALA A 262 6.47 -0.66 10.98
CA ALA A 262 7.32 -0.37 12.13
C ALA A 262 8.30 -1.51 12.42
N ARG A 263 7.81 -2.75 12.47
CA ARG A 263 8.65 -3.95 12.66
C ARG A 263 9.67 -4.14 11.55
N LEU A 264 9.34 -3.78 10.31
CA LEU A 264 10.31 -3.77 9.23
C LEU A 264 11.47 -2.85 9.57
N VAL A 265 11.19 -1.62 10.04
CA VAL A 265 12.23 -0.65 10.42
C VAL A 265 13.03 -1.11 11.65
N GLU A 266 12.38 -1.68 12.65
CA GLU A 266 13.07 -2.23 13.84
C GLU A 266 13.98 -3.41 13.49
N GLY A 267 13.56 -4.27 12.56
CA GLY A 267 14.33 -5.42 12.07
C GLY A 267 15.50 -5.06 11.16
N LEU A 268 15.69 -3.77 10.83
CA LEU A 268 16.89 -3.25 10.16
C LEU A 268 18.07 -3.03 11.13
N ARG A 269 17.85 -3.15 12.45
CA ARG A 269 18.92 -3.23 13.46
C ARG A 269 19.57 -4.61 13.49
#